data_AF-A0A7C4CJ66-F1
#
_entry.id   AF-A0A7C4CJ66-F1
#
_cell.length_a   1.000
_cell.length_b   1.000
_cell.length_c   1.000
_cell.angle_alpha   90.00
_cell.angle_beta   90.00
_cell.angle_gamma   90.00
#
_symmetry.space_group_name_H-M   'P 1'
#
loop_
_entity.id
_entity.type
_entity.pdbx_description
1 polymer ?
#
loop_
_entity_poly.entity_id
_entity_poly.type
_entity_poly.pdbx_seq_one_letter_code
_entity_poly.pdbx_strand_id
1 'polypeptide(L)'
;MNEREARGFIGGTTITAFRRVHEIIASVLDRTIALRGADVNTFQKMVHELLAELSKALVLVRYQRARDQLSDGLTTNLESLIGITISILKDLLTKPSSTKDYSSIVENVINTLTRARTLLDALATLVYTYGR
;
A
#
# COMPACT_ATOMS: atom_id res chain seq x y z
N MET A 1 -9.18 -18.84 5.15
CA MET A 1 -10.02 -18.05 6.07
C MET A 1 -11.47 -18.47 5.86
N ASN A 2 -12.19 -18.87 6.90
CA ASN A 2 -13.62 -19.17 6.82
C ASN A 2 -14.48 -17.90 7.01
N GLU A 3 -15.80 -17.97 6.79
CA GLU A 3 -16.69 -16.79 6.89
C GLU A 3 -16.64 -16.11 8.26
N ARG A 4 -16.60 -16.89 9.35
CA ARG A 4 -16.58 -16.36 10.72
C ARG A 4 -15.29 -15.58 10.98
N GLU A 5 -14.16 -16.10 10.53
CA GLU A 5 -12.87 -15.42 10.59
C GLU A 5 -12.88 -14.14 9.73
N ALA A 6 -13.43 -14.20 8.52
CA ALA A 6 -13.52 -13.05 7.62
C ALA A 6 -14.35 -11.91 8.24
N ARG A 7 -15.51 -12.24 8.82
CA ARG A 7 -16.36 -11.27 9.53
C ARG A 7 -15.70 -10.75 10.81
N GLY A 8 -14.95 -11.57 11.54
CA GLY A 8 -14.16 -11.11 12.69
C GLY A 8 -13.04 -10.17 12.28
N PHE A 9 -12.42 -10.43 11.14
CA PHE A 9 -11.32 -9.62 10.59
C PHE A 9 -11.80 -8.29 10.01
N ILE A 10 -12.93 -8.29 9.27
CA ILE A 10 -13.48 -7.11 8.58
C ILE A 10 -14.52 -6.36 9.45
N GLY A 11 -15.02 -6.97 10.53
CA GLY A 11 -16.19 -6.53 11.29
C GLY A 11 -16.22 -5.04 11.64
N GLY A 12 -17.31 -4.36 11.26
CA GLY A 12 -17.48 -2.91 11.46
C GLY A 12 -16.92 -2.05 10.33
N THR A 13 -16.11 -2.62 9.42
CA THR A 13 -15.59 -1.90 8.25
C THR A 13 -16.73 -1.50 7.32
N THR A 14 -16.83 -0.19 7.04
CA THR A 14 -17.74 0.29 6.01
C THR A 14 -17.08 0.20 4.64
N ILE A 15 -17.82 -0.28 3.64
CA ILE A 15 -17.31 -0.42 2.26
C ILE A 15 -16.80 0.93 1.73
N THR A 16 -17.48 2.03 2.07
CA THR A 16 -17.12 3.37 1.58
C THR A 16 -15.84 3.92 2.20
N ALA A 17 -15.59 3.69 3.50
CA ALA A 17 -14.35 4.11 4.13
C ALA A 17 -13.17 3.30 3.60
N PHE A 18 -13.33 1.98 3.46
CA PHE A 18 -12.30 1.14 2.87
C PHE A 18 -11.99 1.52 1.43
N ARG A 19 -13.01 1.76 0.59
CA ARG A 19 -12.82 2.16 -0.81
C ARG A 19 -11.89 3.37 -0.94
N ARG A 20 -12.12 4.43 -0.15
CA ARG A 20 -11.27 5.63 -0.17
C ARG A 20 -9.82 5.32 0.16
N VAL A 21 -9.58 4.46 1.13
CA VAL A 21 -8.23 4.04 1.52
C VAL A 21 -7.60 3.16 0.44
N HIS A 22 -8.35 2.17 -0.07
CA HIS A 22 -7.94 1.28 -1.14
C HIS A 22 -7.52 2.05 -2.38
N GLU A 23 -8.33 3.01 -2.84
CA GLU A 23 -8.05 3.83 -4.03
C GLU A 23 -6.72 4.59 -3.91
N ILE A 24 -6.43 5.18 -2.75
CA ILE A 24 -5.18 5.92 -2.54
C ILE A 24 -3.99 4.95 -2.54
N ILE A 25 -4.06 3.86 -1.79
CA ILE A 25 -2.95 2.90 -1.71
C ILE A 25 -2.73 2.24 -3.08
N ALA A 26 -3.80 1.83 -3.76
CA ALA A 26 -3.74 1.24 -5.10
C ALA A 26 -3.11 2.21 -6.10
N SER A 27 -3.55 3.47 -6.12
CA SER A 27 -2.99 4.51 -6.99
C SER A 27 -1.49 4.69 -6.77
N VAL A 28 -1.03 4.74 -5.51
CA VAL A 28 0.41 4.83 -5.21
C VAL A 28 1.16 3.60 -5.73
N LEU A 29 0.66 2.40 -5.45
CA LEU A 29 1.31 1.16 -5.87
C LEU A 29 1.38 1.08 -7.40
N ASP A 30 0.29 1.39 -8.09
CA ASP A 30 0.20 1.38 -9.55
C ASP A 30 1.15 2.40 -10.18
N ARG A 31 1.21 3.63 -9.63
CA ARG A 31 2.17 4.66 -10.06
C ARG A 31 3.61 4.23 -9.83
N THR A 32 3.89 3.54 -8.73
CA THR A 32 5.24 3.04 -8.45
C THR A 32 5.64 1.93 -9.43
N ILE A 33 4.72 1.00 -9.70
CA ILE A 33 4.93 -0.08 -10.68
C ILE A 33 5.15 0.50 -12.08
N ALA A 34 4.45 1.57 -12.43
CA ALA A 34 4.61 2.28 -13.70
C ALA A 34 5.98 2.96 -13.86
N LEU A 35 6.78 3.10 -12.80
CA LEU A 35 8.17 3.58 -12.89
C LEU A 35 9.15 2.51 -13.40
N ARG A 36 8.68 1.31 -13.74
CA ARG A 36 9.51 0.29 -14.38
C ARG A 36 10.21 0.85 -15.61
N GLY A 37 11.53 0.80 -15.62
CA GLY A 37 12.36 1.31 -16.72
C GLY A 37 12.53 2.83 -16.77
N ALA A 38 12.02 3.58 -15.76
CA ALA A 38 12.30 5.00 -15.64
C ALA A 38 13.79 5.26 -15.37
N ASP A 39 14.30 6.40 -15.81
CA ASP A 39 15.63 6.85 -15.43
C ASP A 39 15.70 7.18 -13.93
N VAL A 40 16.91 7.18 -13.37
CA VAL A 40 17.14 7.37 -11.93
C VAL A 40 16.55 8.69 -11.41
N ASN A 41 16.68 9.78 -12.17
CA ASN A 41 16.24 11.10 -11.70
C ASN A 41 14.71 11.16 -11.64
N THR A 42 14.05 10.65 -12.68
CA THR A 42 12.58 10.52 -12.71
C THR A 42 12.10 9.62 -11.58
N PHE A 43 12.75 8.46 -11.39
CA PHE A 43 12.40 7.52 -10.33
C PHE A 43 12.49 8.17 -8.95
N GLN A 44 13.63 8.77 -8.60
CA GLN A 44 13.85 9.39 -7.30
C GLN A 44 12.85 10.53 -7.02
N LYS A 45 12.62 11.41 -8.00
CA LYS A 45 11.64 12.49 -7.87
C LYS A 45 10.24 11.94 -7.57
N MET A 46 9.80 10.95 -8.35
CA MET A 46 8.49 10.33 -8.18
C MET A 46 8.36 9.62 -6.83
N VAL A 47 9.41 8.94 -6.35
CA VAL A 47 9.39 8.28 -5.04
C VAL A 47 9.16 9.28 -3.90
N HIS A 48 9.71 10.48 -3.96
CA HIS A 48 9.43 11.51 -2.94
C HIS A 48 7.94 11.90 -2.90
N GLU A 49 7.30 12.05 -4.05
CA GLU A 49 5.86 12.34 -4.15
C GLU A 49 5.02 11.18 -3.60
N LEU A 50 5.38 9.94 -3.97
CA LEU A 50 4.70 8.72 -3.52
C LEU A 50 4.82 8.52 -2.00
N LEU A 51 5.95 8.84 -1.39
CA LEU A 51 6.14 8.80 0.06
C LEU A 51 5.20 9.79 0.79
N ALA A 52 4.97 10.97 0.23
CA ALA A 52 4.03 11.93 0.79
C ALA A 52 2.58 11.42 0.70
N GLU A 53 2.22 10.74 -0.39
CA GLU A 53 0.90 10.13 -0.55
C GLU A 53 0.67 8.94 0.37
N LEU A 54 1.66 8.07 0.57
CA LEU A 54 1.60 6.99 1.56
C LEU A 54 1.41 7.52 2.99
N SER A 55 2.06 8.64 3.30
CA SER A 55 1.90 9.30 4.60
C SER A 55 0.46 9.80 4.79
N LYS A 56 -0.15 10.37 3.73
CA LYS A 56 -1.57 10.75 3.74
C LYS A 56 -2.48 9.52 3.87
N ALA A 57 -2.17 8.42 3.18
CA ALA A 57 -2.91 7.16 3.28
C ALA A 57 -2.90 6.62 4.70
N LEU A 58 -1.75 6.67 5.38
CA LEU A 58 -1.60 6.24 6.77
C LEU A 58 -2.47 7.08 7.72
N VAL A 59 -2.46 8.40 7.55
CA VAL A 59 -3.34 9.30 8.31
C VAL A 59 -4.80 8.97 8.06
N LEU A 60 -5.17 8.72 6.80
CA LEU A 60 -6.55 8.37 6.45
C LEU A 60 -6.98 7.04 7.09
N VAL A 61 -6.14 6.00 7.05
CA VAL A 61 -6.41 4.71 7.72
C VAL A 61 -6.72 4.93 9.20
N ARG A 62 -5.84 5.65 9.91
CA ARG A 62 -6.01 5.95 11.34
C ARG A 62 -7.26 6.77 11.61
N TYR A 63 -7.55 7.73 10.76
CA TYR A 63 -8.75 8.56 10.86
C TYR A 63 -10.03 7.74 10.68
N GLN A 64 -10.08 6.84 9.69
CA GLN A 64 -11.25 5.99 9.48
C GLN A 64 -11.44 4.98 10.61
N ARG A 65 -10.35 4.43 11.16
CA ARG A 65 -10.39 3.59 12.37
C ARG A 65 -10.95 4.35 13.56
N ALA A 66 -10.49 5.57 13.81
CA ALA A 66 -10.96 6.40 14.93
C ALA A 66 -12.45 6.77 14.83
N ARG A 67 -13.06 6.61 13.65
CA ARG A 67 -14.49 6.79 13.40
C ARG A 67 -15.28 5.47 13.40
N ASP A 68 -14.64 4.37 13.82
CA ASP A 68 -15.19 3.02 13.80
C ASP A 68 -15.65 2.58 12.39
N GLN A 69 -14.99 3.09 11.34
CA GLN A 69 -15.33 2.80 9.94
C GLN A 69 -14.40 1.76 9.30
N LEU A 70 -13.32 1.38 9.99
CA LEU A 70 -12.42 0.26 9.66
C LEU A 70 -12.23 -0.59 10.91
N SER A 71 -12.22 -1.91 10.75
CA SER A 71 -11.89 -2.82 11.84
C SER A 71 -10.42 -2.70 12.28
N ASP A 72 -10.12 -3.07 13.52
CA ASP A 72 -8.75 -3.09 14.04
C ASP A 72 -7.83 -4.04 13.26
N GLY A 73 -8.35 -5.22 12.91
CA GLY A 73 -7.61 -6.23 12.14
C GLY A 73 -7.23 -5.74 10.75
N LEU A 74 -8.18 -5.15 10.02
CA LEU A 74 -7.93 -4.58 8.71
C LEU A 74 -6.99 -3.38 8.81
N THR A 75 -7.21 -2.49 9.79
CA THR A 75 -6.35 -1.33 10.01
C THR A 75 -4.90 -1.74 10.21
N THR A 76 -4.64 -2.71 11.09
CA THR A 76 -3.28 -3.19 11.37
C THR A 76 -2.58 -3.69 10.11
N ASN A 77 -3.31 -4.40 9.24
CA ASN A 77 -2.77 -4.89 7.97
C ASN A 77 -2.49 -3.76 6.98
N LEU A 78 -3.37 -2.77 6.87
CA LEU A 78 -3.18 -1.60 6.01
C LEU A 78 -2.01 -0.74 6.48
N GLU A 79 -1.89 -0.49 7.78
CA GLU A 79 -0.75 0.21 8.37
C GLU A 79 0.57 -0.53 8.12
N SER A 80 0.57 -1.85 8.26
CA SER A 80 1.74 -2.68 7.97
C SER A 80 2.13 -2.62 6.49
N LEU A 81 1.18 -2.76 5.58
CA LEU A 81 1.42 -2.66 4.13
C LEU A 81 1.99 -1.29 3.76
N ILE A 82 1.42 -0.21 4.28
CA ILE A 82 1.91 1.16 4.05
C ILE A 82 3.32 1.32 4.64
N GLY A 83 3.54 0.88 5.87
CA GLY A 83 4.83 0.99 6.56
C GLY A 83 5.95 0.24 5.83
N ILE A 84 5.69 -0.98 5.39
CA ILE A 84 6.63 -1.78 4.59
C ILE A 84 6.92 -1.08 3.25
N THR A 85 5.89 -0.58 2.57
CA THR A 85 6.05 0.16 1.31
C THR A 85 6.93 1.40 1.49
N ILE A 86 6.67 2.19 2.54
CA ILE A 86 7.50 3.35 2.89
C ILE A 86 8.94 2.93 3.14
N SER A 87 9.18 1.86 3.89
CA SER A 87 10.53 1.36 4.19
C SER A 87 11.28 1.01 2.91
N ILE A 88 10.66 0.21 2.04
CA ILE A 88 11.24 -0.23 0.77
C ILE A 88 11.60 0.98 -0.11
N LEU A 89 10.70 1.95 -0.22
CA LEU A 89 10.93 3.16 -1.02
C LEU A 89 12.04 4.05 -0.44
N LYS A 90 12.10 4.19 0.89
CA LYS A 90 13.20 4.93 1.55
C LYS A 90 14.54 4.24 1.35
N ASP A 91 14.59 2.92 1.51
CA ASP A 91 15.80 2.15 1.31
C ASP A 91 16.35 2.36 -0.11
N LEU A 92 15.48 2.36 -1.13
CA LEU A 92 15.85 2.66 -2.51
C LEU A 92 16.48 4.06 -2.69
N LEU A 93 15.95 5.08 -2.03
CA LEU A 93 16.49 6.44 -2.11
C LEU A 93 17.90 6.55 -1.50
N THR A 94 18.23 5.70 -0.53
CA THR A 94 19.56 5.70 0.10
C THR A 94 20.61 4.91 -0.67
N LYS A 95 20.20 4.08 -1.66
CA LYS A 95 21.15 3.29 -2.45
C LYS A 95 21.86 4.16 -3.49
N PRO A 96 23.20 4.06 -3.63
CA PRO A 96 23.92 4.77 -4.67
C PRO A 96 23.39 4.35 -6.05
N SER A 97 23.00 5.33 -6.87
CA SER A 97 22.55 5.08 -8.25
C SER A 97 23.67 4.60 -9.18
N SER A 98 24.93 4.73 -8.77
CA SER A 98 26.12 4.16 -9.43
C SER A 98 26.34 2.67 -9.13
N THR A 99 25.50 2.05 -8.31
CA THR A 99 25.62 0.61 -8.01
C THR A 99 25.34 -0.18 -9.30
N LYS A 100 26.26 -1.10 -9.65
CA LYS A 100 26.15 -1.97 -10.84
C LYS A 100 24.81 -2.73 -10.91
N ASP A 101 24.14 -2.90 -9.76
CA ASP A 101 22.90 -3.63 -9.59
C ASP A 101 21.66 -2.75 -9.38
N TYR A 102 21.74 -1.43 -9.52
CA TYR A 102 20.61 -0.52 -9.22
C TYR A 102 19.33 -0.91 -9.98
N SER A 103 19.46 -1.23 -11.27
CA SER A 103 18.32 -1.69 -12.08
C SER A 103 17.69 -2.99 -11.56
N SER A 104 18.49 -3.93 -11.06
CA SER A 104 18.01 -5.18 -10.48
C SER A 104 17.30 -4.95 -9.15
N ILE A 105 17.84 -4.04 -8.33
CA ILE A 105 17.23 -3.65 -7.06
C ILE A 105 15.86 -3.00 -7.30
N VAL A 106 15.77 -2.06 -8.25
CA VAL A 106 14.50 -1.42 -8.62
C VAL A 106 13.49 -2.45 -9.11
N GLU A 107 13.90 -3.39 -9.97
CA GLU A 107 13.01 -4.44 -10.47
C GLU A 107 12.50 -5.35 -9.34
N ASN A 108 13.35 -5.70 -8.37
CA ASN A 108 12.94 -6.47 -7.19
C ASN A 108 11.92 -5.72 -6.33
N VAL A 109 12.09 -4.41 -6.17
CA VAL A 109 11.11 -3.58 -5.47
C VAL A 109 9.79 -3.54 -6.22
N ILE A 110 9.81 -3.30 -7.54
CA ILE A 110 8.59 -3.28 -8.35
C ILE A 110 7.84 -4.62 -8.25
N ASN A 111 8.56 -5.74 -8.30
CA ASN A 111 7.97 -7.07 -8.12
C ASN A 111 7.37 -7.26 -6.72
N THR A 112 8.00 -6.72 -5.69
CA THR A 112 7.48 -6.75 -4.31
C THR A 112 6.20 -5.90 -4.19
N LEU A 113 6.17 -4.71 -4.78
CA LEU A 113 5.01 -3.82 -4.76
C LEU A 113 3.85 -4.36 -5.60
N THR A 114 4.14 -5.10 -6.67
CA THR A 114 3.12 -5.83 -7.44
C THR A 114 2.41 -6.86 -6.55
N ARG A 115 3.16 -7.59 -5.71
CA ARG A 115 2.56 -8.53 -4.76
C ARG A 115 1.74 -7.83 -3.68
N ALA A 116 2.22 -6.68 -3.18
CA ALA A 116 1.46 -5.85 -2.24
C ALA A 116 0.14 -5.36 -2.86
N ARG A 117 0.14 -5.00 -4.14
CA ARG A 117 -1.05 -4.61 -4.90
C ARG A 117 -2.06 -5.76 -5.00
N THR A 118 -1.59 -6.97 -5.30
CA THR A 118 -2.44 -8.18 -5.29
C THR A 118 -3.04 -8.45 -3.90
N LEU A 119 -2.25 -8.31 -2.83
CA LEU A 119 -2.73 -8.47 -1.46
C LEU A 119 -3.83 -7.44 -1.13
N LEU A 120 -3.62 -6.19 -1.53
CA LEU A 120 -4.60 -5.12 -1.33
C LEU A 120 -5.93 -5.43 -2.04
N ASP A 121 -5.89 -6.01 -3.24
CA ASP A 121 -7.12 -6.47 -3.94
C ASP A 121 -7.76 -7.67 -3.25
N ALA A 122 -6.98 -8.59 -2.71
CA ALA A 122 -7.52 -9.70 -1.92
C ALA A 122 -8.23 -9.19 -0.66
N LEU A 123 -7.73 -8.13 -0.01
CA LEU A 123 -8.43 -7.46 1.08
C LEU A 123 -9.72 -6.79 0.58
N ALA A 124 -9.69 -6.20 -0.61
CA ALA A 124 -10.86 -5.59 -1.20
C ALA A 124 -11.99 -6.59 -1.44
N THR A 125 -11.70 -7.78 -1.98
CA THR A 125 -12.72 -8.81 -2.17
C THR A 125 -13.38 -9.22 -0.85
N LEU A 126 -12.60 -9.33 0.23
CA LEU A 126 -13.12 -9.62 1.56
C LEU A 126 -14.02 -8.50 2.09
N VAL A 127 -13.59 -7.24 1.96
CA VAL A 127 -14.38 -6.08 2.41
C VAL A 127 -15.67 -5.94 1.61
N TYR A 128 -15.63 -6.11 0.29
CA TYR A 128 -16.83 -6.03 -0.54
C TYR A 128 -17.80 -7.21 -0.31
N THR A 129 -17.31 -8.33 0.21
CA THR A 129 -18.14 -9.51 0.53
C THR A 129 -18.73 -9.42 1.94
N TYR A 130 -17.97 -8.96 2.93
CA TYR A 130 -18.33 -9.07 4.36
C TYR A 130 -18.43 -7.74 5.10
N GLY A 131 -18.10 -6.62 4.45
CA GLY A 131 -18.21 -5.28 5.00
C GLY A 131 -19.65 -4.82 5.17
N ARG A 132 -19.81 -3.71 5.90
CA ARG A 132 -21.09 -3.03 6.15
C ARG A 132 -21.39 -1.96 5.11
#